data_AF-A0AAV4Y8E3-F1
#
_entry.id   AF-A0AAV4Y8E3-F1
#
_cell.length_a   1.000
_cell.length_b   1.000
_cell.length_c   1.000
_cell.angle_alpha   90.00
_cell.angle_beta   90.00
_cell.angle_gamma   90.00
#
_symmetry.space_group_name_H-M   'P 1'
#
loop_
_entity.id
_entity.type
_entity.pdbx_description
1 polymer ?
#
loop_
_entity_poly.entity_id
_entity_poly.type
_entity_poly.pdbx_seq_one_letter_code
_entity_poly.pdbx_strand_id
1 'polypeptide(L)'
;MTGSALKRLNFHNCKTEPNEQDGNAQAPDILVTYRILESITSNSYNITELNLSEIHHCTIFPFTYLHNLKYLKSLSLSGCAFKTPESIKDDICDEQVDLTTLSKKCNGIEKFQLLACLWCWSSPSDDDLMSIKKWKKLRSLSMSRVVSLRVCPFLYHIANDCPNFSYLEINQIGDPNVCHYMHNVVHILQKSKNLYFLRINQTAFYPMNTCFESCSIS
;
A
#
# COMPACT_ATOMS: atom_id res chain seq x y z
N MET A 1 33.32 -1.63 -6.83
CA MET A 1 31.89 -1.32 -6.97
C MET A 1 31.61 -0.05 -6.17
N THR A 2 31.55 1.10 -6.82
CA THR A 2 31.14 2.36 -6.19
C THR A 2 29.63 2.34 -6.03
N GLY A 3 29.15 1.90 -4.87
CA GLY A 3 27.71 1.91 -4.58
C GLY A 3 27.18 3.34 -4.64
N SER A 4 26.10 3.54 -5.40
CA SER A 4 25.34 4.79 -5.43
C SER A 4 25.08 5.31 -4.00
N ALA A 5 25.36 6.58 -3.76
CA ALA A 5 25.09 7.26 -2.48
C ALA A 5 23.59 7.59 -2.29
N LEU A 6 22.75 7.25 -3.27
CA LEU A 6 21.32 7.56 -3.25
C LEU A 6 20.61 6.78 -2.13
N LYS A 7 20.17 7.50 -1.11
CA LYS A 7 19.40 6.95 0.02
C LYS A 7 17.89 7.17 -0.11
N ARG A 8 17.48 8.19 -0.85
CA ARG A 8 16.07 8.57 -1.03
C ARG A 8 15.78 8.72 -2.52
N LEU A 9 14.72 8.06 -2.98
CA LEU A 9 14.18 8.22 -4.32
C LEU A 9 12.73 8.70 -4.21
N ASN A 10 12.47 9.89 -4.75
CA ASN A 10 11.11 10.36 -5.02
C ASN A 10 10.91 10.28 -6.52
N PHE A 11 9.96 9.46 -6.94
CA PHE A 11 9.60 9.30 -8.32
C PHE A 11 8.14 9.74 -8.49
N HIS A 12 7.96 10.75 -9.33
CA HIS A 12 6.67 11.41 -9.53
C HIS A 12 6.38 11.45 -11.02
N ASN A 13 5.24 10.90 -11.42
CA ASN A 13 4.81 10.91 -12.82
C ASN A 13 3.62 11.85 -12.98
N CYS A 14 3.89 13.13 -13.27
CA CYS A 14 2.84 14.08 -13.63
C CYS A 14 2.28 13.74 -15.02
N LYS A 15 1.39 12.75 -15.09
CA LYS A 15 0.47 12.67 -16.22
C LYS A 15 -0.89 13.19 -15.78
N THR A 16 -1.28 14.29 -16.42
CA THR A 16 -2.65 14.79 -16.44
C THR A 16 -3.60 13.69 -16.89
N GLU A 17 -4.77 13.68 -16.27
CA GLU A 17 -5.91 12.78 -16.45
C GLU A 17 -5.90 11.96 -17.76
N PRO A 18 -6.06 10.62 -17.70
CA PRO A 18 -6.31 9.86 -18.90
C PRO A 18 -7.65 10.34 -19.49
N ASN A 19 -7.60 11.14 -20.55
CA ASN A 19 -8.78 11.47 -21.35
C ASN A 19 -9.47 10.16 -21.73
N GLU A 20 -10.73 9.99 -21.33
CA GLU A 20 -11.56 8.79 -21.57
C GLU A 20 -11.73 8.43 -23.07
N GLN A 21 -11.18 9.24 -23.98
CA GLN A 21 -11.34 9.09 -25.43
C GLN A 21 -10.14 8.48 -26.17
N ASP A 22 -8.96 8.31 -25.53
CA ASP A 22 -7.77 7.82 -26.23
C ASP A 22 -7.47 6.34 -25.90
N GLY A 23 -8.34 5.46 -26.38
CA GLY A 23 -8.29 4.02 -26.17
C GLY A 23 -7.09 3.28 -26.80
N ASN A 24 -6.07 3.95 -27.34
CA ASN A 24 -4.94 3.28 -27.99
C ASN A 24 -3.55 3.96 -27.91
N ALA A 25 -3.40 5.14 -27.29
CA ALA A 25 -2.13 5.89 -27.34
C ALA A 25 -1.26 5.85 -26.04
N GLN A 26 -1.71 5.19 -24.96
CA GLN A 26 -1.06 5.31 -23.64
C GLN A 26 0.12 4.35 -23.37
N ALA A 27 0.32 3.29 -24.17
CA ALA A 27 1.30 2.24 -23.89
C ALA A 27 2.80 2.66 -23.85
N PRO A 28 3.33 3.53 -24.75
CA PRO A 28 4.78 3.76 -24.83
C PRO A 28 5.36 4.50 -23.61
N ASP A 29 4.65 5.48 -23.08
CA ASP A 29 5.13 6.27 -21.94
C ASP A 29 5.13 5.51 -20.60
N ILE A 30 4.24 4.53 -20.46
CA ILE A 30 4.18 3.66 -19.27
C ILE A 30 5.44 2.79 -19.21
N LEU A 31 5.80 2.17 -20.35
CA LEU A 31 6.99 1.35 -20.46
C LEU A 31 8.27 2.15 -20.20
N VAL A 32 8.33 3.40 -20.66
CA VAL A 32 9.47 4.29 -20.37
C VAL A 32 9.57 4.57 -18.87
N THR A 33 8.45 4.92 -18.22
CA THR A 33 8.39 5.20 -16.78
C THR A 33 8.90 4.01 -15.96
N TYR A 34 8.40 2.82 -16.26
CA TYR A 34 8.75 1.58 -15.59
C TYR A 34 10.20 1.15 -15.85
N ARG A 35 10.72 1.32 -17.06
CA ARG A 35 12.15 1.07 -17.38
C ARG A 35 13.09 2.00 -16.64
N ILE A 36 12.73 3.28 -16.51
CA ILE A 36 13.52 4.24 -15.72
C ILE A 36 13.55 3.80 -14.26
N LEU A 37 12.39 3.45 -13.69
CA LEU A 37 12.31 2.99 -12.31
C LEU A 37 13.15 1.72 -12.10
N GLU A 38 13.00 0.72 -12.96
CA GLU A 38 13.78 -0.52 -12.92
C GLU A 38 15.29 -0.27 -13.00
N SER A 39 15.73 0.61 -13.89
CA SER A 39 17.14 0.98 -14.04
C SER A 39 17.68 1.63 -12.77
N ILE A 40 16.93 2.56 -12.15
CA ILE A 40 17.36 3.21 -10.91
C ILE A 40 17.43 2.19 -9.77
N THR A 41 16.39 1.39 -9.57
CA THR A 41 16.30 0.45 -8.43
C THR A 41 17.26 -0.73 -8.58
N SER A 42 17.59 -1.14 -9.80
CA SER A 42 18.59 -2.18 -10.06
C SER A 42 20.02 -1.72 -9.78
N ASN A 43 20.30 -0.42 -9.87
CA ASN A 43 21.64 0.15 -9.66
C ASN A 43 21.82 0.83 -8.28
N SER A 44 20.75 0.99 -7.48
CA SER A 44 20.75 1.76 -6.23
C SER A 44 20.30 0.95 -5.02
N TYR A 45 21.16 0.03 -4.57
CA TYR A 45 20.85 -0.86 -3.44
C TYR A 45 20.73 -0.16 -2.08
N ASN A 46 21.29 1.05 -1.94
CA ASN A 46 21.36 1.79 -0.68
C ASN A 46 20.10 2.64 -0.38
N ILE A 47 19.08 2.59 -1.25
CA ILE A 47 17.84 3.33 -1.03
C ILE A 47 17.16 2.82 0.24
N THR A 48 16.97 3.72 1.19
CA THR A 48 16.24 3.49 2.44
C THR A 48 14.84 4.07 2.40
N GLU A 49 14.58 5.01 1.49
CA GLU A 49 13.28 5.68 1.35
C GLU A 49 12.87 5.76 -0.13
N LEU A 50 11.70 5.20 -0.44
CA LEU A 50 11.11 5.23 -1.77
C LEU A 50 9.71 5.85 -1.69
N ASN A 51 9.50 6.90 -2.48
CA ASN A 51 8.20 7.50 -2.68
C ASN A 51 7.84 7.44 -4.16
N LEU A 52 6.80 6.68 -4.49
CA LEU A 52 6.22 6.60 -5.81
C LEU A 52 4.90 7.36 -5.78
N SER A 53 4.77 8.38 -6.61
CA SER A 53 3.59 9.24 -6.65
C SER A 53 3.08 9.44 -8.06
N GLU A 54 1.76 9.49 -8.17
CA GLU A 54 1.03 9.70 -9.42
C GLU A 54 1.33 8.64 -10.49
N ILE A 55 1.56 7.39 -10.09
CA ILE A 55 1.78 6.27 -11.02
C ILE A 55 0.44 5.77 -11.57
N HIS A 56 -0.30 6.66 -12.24
CA HIS A 56 -1.65 6.46 -12.75
C HIS A 56 -1.66 5.59 -14.00
N HIS A 57 -1.58 4.28 -13.81
CA HIS A 57 -1.59 3.33 -14.92
C HIS A 57 -2.67 2.28 -14.69
N CYS A 58 -3.39 1.90 -15.75
CA CYS A 58 -4.37 0.80 -15.73
C CYS A 58 -3.69 -0.58 -15.73
N THR A 59 -2.36 -0.63 -15.74
CA THR A 59 -1.54 -1.85 -15.68
C THR A 59 -0.98 -2.05 -14.28
N ILE A 60 -0.87 -3.31 -13.85
CA ILE A 60 -0.31 -3.68 -12.54
C ILE A 60 1.07 -3.06 -12.36
N PHE A 61 1.30 -2.46 -11.20
CA PHE A 61 2.61 -1.96 -10.85
C PHE A 61 3.60 -3.14 -10.68
N PRO A 62 4.74 -3.13 -11.40
CA PRO A 62 5.72 -4.20 -11.34
C PRO A 62 6.55 -4.15 -10.04
N PHE A 63 5.98 -4.72 -8.97
CA PHE A 63 6.64 -4.79 -7.65
C PHE A 63 7.99 -5.54 -7.67
N THR A 64 8.23 -6.36 -8.70
CA THR A 64 9.52 -7.00 -8.97
C THR A 64 10.66 -5.99 -8.99
N TYR A 65 10.49 -4.79 -9.54
CA TYR A 65 11.58 -3.82 -9.66
C TYR A 65 12.15 -3.37 -8.32
N LEU A 66 11.39 -3.54 -7.24
CA LEU A 66 11.78 -3.11 -5.91
C LEU A 66 12.53 -4.19 -5.12
N HIS A 67 12.69 -5.42 -5.66
CA HIS A 67 13.25 -6.57 -4.92
C HIS A 67 14.70 -6.38 -4.45
N ASN A 68 15.46 -5.49 -5.11
CA ASN A 68 16.85 -5.21 -4.79
C ASN A 68 17.05 -4.21 -3.65
N LEU A 69 15.98 -3.54 -3.20
CA LEU A 69 16.02 -2.50 -2.18
C LEU A 69 16.02 -3.09 -0.76
N LYS A 70 16.99 -3.95 -0.44
CA LYS A 70 17.04 -4.71 0.83
C LYS A 70 17.09 -3.84 2.09
N TYR A 71 17.56 -2.60 1.96
CA TYR A 71 17.65 -1.63 3.07
C TYR A 71 16.47 -0.66 3.13
N LEU A 72 15.43 -0.87 2.32
CA LEU A 72 14.26 -0.02 2.29
C LEU A 72 13.55 -0.04 3.65
N LYS A 73 13.37 1.15 4.22
CA LYS A 73 12.70 1.40 5.51
C LYS A 73 11.40 2.16 5.35
N SER A 74 11.31 3.03 4.35
CA SER A 74 10.10 3.81 4.07
C SER A 74 9.64 3.56 2.64
N LEU A 75 8.39 3.16 2.49
CA LEU A 75 7.75 2.94 1.20
C LEU A 75 6.43 3.72 1.15
N SER A 76 6.32 4.64 0.20
CA SER A 76 5.09 5.33 -0.13
C SER A 76 4.68 4.98 -1.56
N LEU A 77 3.46 4.47 -1.70
CA LEU A 77 2.83 4.10 -2.97
C LEU A 77 1.59 4.95 -3.16
N SER A 78 1.63 5.86 -4.14
CA SER A 78 0.50 6.70 -4.50
C SER A 78 0.18 6.52 -5.97
N GLY A 79 -1.08 6.16 -6.24
CA GLY A 79 -1.59 5.95 -7.58
C GLY A 79 -1.27 4.59 -8.21
N CYS A 80 -0.46 3.73 -7.57
CA CYS A 80 -0.05 2.44 -8.11
C CYS A 80 -1.24 1.44 -8.18
N ALA A 81 -1.41 0.79 -9.33
CA ALA A 81 -2.38 -0.27 -9.54
C ALA A 81 -1.90 -1.62 -9.00
N PHE A 82 -2.76 -2.33 -8.26
CA PHE A 82 -2.45 -3.65 -7.69
C PHE A 82 -3.03 -4.81 -8.51
N LYS A 83 -4.02 -4.53 -9.36
CA LYS A 83 -4.74 -5.51 -10.18
C LYS A 83 -4.96 -4.98 -11.59
N THR A 84 -5.02 -5.88 -12.56
CA THR A 84 -5.53 -5.54 -13.88
C THR A 84 -7.05 -5.41 -13.79
N PRO A 85 -7.68 -4.35 -14.31
CA PRO A 85 -9.13 -4.26 -14.41
C PRO A 85 -9.71 -5.50 -15.09
N GLU A 86 -10.89 -5.94 -14.65
CA GLU A 86 -11.51 -7.17 -15.19
C GLU A 86 -11.78 -7.08 -16.70
N SER A 87 -12.01 -5.87 -17.20
CA SER A 87 -12.18 -5.57 -18.62
C SER A 87 -10.94 -5.81 -19.49
N ILE A 88 -9.77 -6.03 -18.89
CA ILE A 88 -8.48 -6.20 -19.59
C ILE A 88 -7.89 -7.60 -19.31
N LYS A 89 -8.59 -8.46 -18.55
CA LYS A 89 -8.07 -9.79 -18.14
C LYS A 89 -7.91 -10.80 -19.28
N ASP A 90 -8.53 -10.59 -20.44
CA ASP A 90 -8.58 -11.59 -21.51
C ASP A 90 -7.27 -11.78 -22.30
N ASP A 91 -6.27 -10.90 -22.17
CA ASP A 91 -5.05 -10.93 -23.01
C ASP A 91 -3.71 -11.11 -22.28
N ILE A 92 -3.66 -11.14 -20.94
CA ILE A 92 -2.37 -11.15 -20.21
C ILE A 92 -2.38 -12.19 -19.09
N CYS A 93 -1.96 -13.42 -19.44
CA CYS A 93 -1.54 -14.47 -18.51
C CYS A 93 -0.09 -14.26 -18.08
N ASP A 94 0.20 -13.22 -17.30
CA ASP A 94 1.49 -13.13 -16.62
C ASP A 94 1.32 -13.40 -15.12
N GLU A 95 2.26 -14.17 -14.57
CA GLU A 95 2.38 -14.44 -13.14
C GLU A 95 2.26 -13.13 -12.36
N GLN A 96 1.14 -12.93 -11.67
CA GLN A 96 0.92 -11.75 -10.83
C GLN A 96 1.98 -11.70 -9.74
N VAL A 97 3.04 -10.93 -9.95
CA VAL A 97 4.02 -10.67 -8.91
C VAL A 97 3.47 -9.62 -7.95
N ASP A 98 2.72 -10.14 -6.98
CA ASP A 98 2.03 -9.40 -5.94
C ASP A 98 3.00 -8.79 -4.90
N LEU A 99 2.48 -7.87 -4.09
CA LEU A 99 3.08 -7.31 -2.87
C LEU A 99 3.69 -8.39 -1.95
N THR A 100 3.20 -9.62 -2.06
CA THR A 100 3.80 -10.83 -1.45
C THR A 100 5.30 -11.00 -1.72
N THR A 101 5.80 -10.69 -2.92
CA THR A 101 7.24 -10.80 -3.23
C THR A 101 8.02 -9.64 -2.62
N LEU A 102 7.47 -8.43 -2.68
CA LEU A 102 8.08 -7.25 -2.06
C LEU A 102 8.22 -7.43 -0.55
N SER A 103 7.15 -7.92 0.10
CA SER A 103 7.13 -8.13 1.56
C SER A 103 8.16 -9.17 2.04
N LYS A 104 8.51 -10.15 1.21
CA LYS A 104 9.58 -11.12 1.51
C LYS A 104 10.97 -10.50 1.40
N LYS A 105 11.21 -9.66 0.40
CA LYS A 105 12.54 -9.12 0.08
C LYS A 105 12.87 -7.85 0.85
N CYS A 106 11.88 -7.00 1.08
CA CYS A 106 11.98 -5.77 1.85
C CYS A 106 11.35 -5.96 3.23
N ASN A 107 11.92 -6.82 4.08
CA ASN A 107 11.36 -7.10 5.41
C ASN A 107 11.69 -6.00 6.46
N GLY A 108 12.57 -5.06 6.10
CA GLY A 108 13.04 -3.98 6.95
C GLY A 108 12.15 -2.74 6.99
N ILE A 109 10.98 -2.78 6.36
CA ILE A 109 10.05 -1.64 6.28
C ILE A 109 9.59 -1.24 7.69
N GLU A 110 9.79 0.05 7.99
CA GLU A 110 9.38 0.72 9.23
C GLU A 110 8.20 1.67 8.97
N LYS A 111 8.06 2.21 7.76
CA LYS A 111 6.97 3.12 7.38
C LYS A 111 6.37 2.69 6.04
N PHE A 112 5.06 2.49 6.03
CA PHE A 112 4.31 2.20 4.81
C PHE A 112 3.16 3.19 4.63
N GLN A 113 3.09 3.79 3.45
CA GLN A 113 2.01 4.67 3.04
C GLN A 113 1.41 4.18 1.73
N LEU A 114 0.08 4.13 1.69
CA LEU A 114 -0.68 3.80 0.51
C LEU A 114 -1.76 4.86 0.26
N LEU A 115 -1.69 5.51 -0.88
CA LEU A 115 -2.75 6.38 -1.39
C LEU A 115 -3.27 5.77 -2.68
N ALA A 116 -4.45 5.16 -2.61
CA ALA A 116 -5.07 4.58 -3.80
C ALA A 116 -5.40 5.68 -4.82
N CYS A 117 -5.26 5.33 -6.10
CA CYS A 117 -5.70 6.18 -7.17
C CYS A 117 -7.23 6.27 -7.17
N LEU A 118 -7.80 7.46 -7.35
CA LEU A 118 -9.24 7.61 -7.58
C LEU A 118 -9.65 7.17 -9.00
N TRP A 119 -8.71 7.18 -9.95
CA TRP A 119 -8.95 6.89 -11.35
C TRP A 119 -8.61 5.46 -11.75
N CYS A 120 -7.73 4.79 -11.02
CA CYS A 120 -7.43 3.39 -11.30
C CYS A 120 -8.45 2.51 -10.58
N TRP A 121 -9.21 1.71 -11.32
CA TRP A 121 -10.19 0.76 -10.77
C TRP A 121 -9.55 -0.46 -10.07
N SER A 122 -8.28 -0.34 -9.66
CA SER A 122 -7.41 -1.42 -9.23
C SER A 122 -6.83 -1.17 -7.83
N SER A 123 -7.73 -0.86 -6.90
CA SER A 123 -7.41 -0.73 -5.47
C SER A 123 -7.10 -2.11 -4.86
N PRO A 124 -6.12 -2.22 -3.94
CA PRO A 124 -5.81 -3.48 -3.28
C PRO A 124 -6.92 -3.95 -2.34
N SER A 125 -7.20 -5.24 -2.38
CA SER A 125 -8.08 -5.95 -1.46
C SER A 125 -7.37 -6.29 -0.14
N ASP A 126 -8.14 -6.78 0.83
CA ASP A 126 -7.60 -7.27 2.10
C ASP A 126 -6.49 -8.31 1.88
N ASP A 127 -6.69 -9.26 0.95
CA ASP A 127 -5.73 -10.34 0.66
C ASP A 127 -4.42 -9.82 0.07
N ASP A 128 -4.47 -8.84 -0.83
CA ASP A 128 -3.26 -8.24 -1.41
C ASP A 128 -2.39 -7.60 -0.30
N LEU A 129 -3.05 -6.94 0.67
CA LEU A 129 -2.37 -6.31 1.80
C LEU A 129 -2.01 -7.29 2.93
N MET A 130 -2.50 -8.54 2.95
CA MET A 130 -2.15 -9.50 4.00
C MET A 130 -0.65 -9.79 4.07
N SER A 131 0.06 -9.58 2.96
CA SER A 131 1.49 -9.77 2.88
C SER A 131 2.30 -8.80 3.77
N ILE A 132 1.76 -7.62 4.12
CA ILE A 132 2.46 -6.61 4.94
C ILE A 132 2.68 -7.09 6.39
N LYS A 133 1.97 -8.14 6.84
CA LYS A 133 2.21 -8.77 8.16
C LYS A 133 3.63 -9.29 8.35
N LYS A 134 4.40 -9.45 7.26
CA LYS A 134 5.81 -9.86 7.29
C LYS A 134 6.74 -8.73 7.71
N TRP A 135 6.30 -7.47 7.67
CA TRP A 135 7.09 -6.31 8.06
C TRP A 135 7.09 -6.12 9.58
N LYS A 136 7.81 -6.98 10.29
CA LYS A 136 7.86 -6.98 11.77
C LYS A 136 8.47 -5.71 12.38
N LYS A 137 9.13 -4.88 11.57
CA LYS A 137 9.70 -3.59 11.98
C LYS A 137 8.76 -2.41 11.75
N LEU A 138 7.54 -2.64 11.24
CA LEU A 138 6.60 -1.59 10.92
C LEU A 138 6.25 -0.77 12.16
N ARG A 139 6.40 0.55 12.05
CA ARG A 139 6.11 1.54 13.10
C ARG A 139 4.98 2.48 12.72
N SER A 140 4.77 2.65 11.42
CA SER A 140 3.84 3.61 10.84
C SER A 140 3.12 3.00 9.65
N LEU A 141 1.79 3.05 9.69
CA LEU A 141 0.92 2.70 8.57
C LEU A 141 -0.03 3.88 8.28
N SER A 142 -0.04 4.35 7.04
CA SER A 142 -1.03 5.32 6.57
C SER A 142 -1.68 4.79 5.29
N MET A 143 -3.01 4.77 5.27
CA MET A 143 -3.78 4.33 4.10
C MET A 143 -4.89 5.32 3.80
N SER A 144 -5.03 5.68 2.53
CA SER A 144 -6.03 6.64 2.08
C SER A 144 -6.70 6.20 0.79
N ARG A 145 -8.03 6.36 0.73
CA ARG A 145 -8.89 6.12 -0.45
C ARG A 145 -8.92 4.68 -0.97
N VAL A 146 -8.58 3.71 -0.14
CA VAL A 146 -8.54 2.28 -0.53
C VAL A 146 -9.94 1.67 -0.41
N VAL A 147 -10.79 1.86 -1.42
CA VAL A 147 -12.23 1.55 -1.37
C VAL A 147 -12.58 0.05 -1.32
N SER A 148 -11.64 -0.82 -1.70
CA SER A 148 -11.82 -2.27 -1.78
C SER A 148 -11.60 -3.02 -0.47
N LEU A 149 -11.11 -2.34 0.59
CA LEU A 149 -10.88 -2.96 1.89
C LEU A 149 -12.18 -3.19 2.64
N ARG A 150 -12.28 -4.32 3.34
CA ARG A 150 -13.48 -4.70 4.09
C ARG A 150 -13.19 -4.91 5.55
N VAL A 151 -12.31 -5.86 5.88
CA VAL A 151 -12.05 -6.28 7.26
C VAL A 151 -10.66 -5.81 7.73
N CYS A 152 -9.72 -5.61 6.82
CA CYS A 152 -8.32 -5.26 7.12
C CYS A 152 -7.65 -6.24 8.13
N PRO A 153 -7.64 -7.56 7.90
CA PRO A 153 -7.09 -8.53 8.86
C PRO A 153 -5.57 -8.37 9.11
N PHE A 154 -4.85 -7.70 8.21
CA PHE A 154 -3.44 -7.35 8.42
C PHE A 154 -3.23 -6.43 9.63
N LEU A 155 -4.22 -5.60 10.02
CA LEU A 155 -4.13 -4.74 11.20
C LEU A 155 -4.04 -5.58 12.49
N TYR A 156 -4.79 -6.68 12.58
CA TYR A 156 -4.68 -7.62 13.70
C TYR A 156 -3.26 -8.18 13.82
N HIS A 157 -2.65 -8.56 12.70
CA HIS A 157 -1.27 -9.05 12.71
C HIS A 157 -0.25 -7.98 13.07
N ILE A 158 -0.41 -6.75 12.55
CA ILE A 158 0.47 -5.64 12.92
C ILE A 158 0.44 -5.41 14.43
N ALA A 159 -0.74 -5.40 15.03
CA ALA A 159 -0.90 -5.21 16.48
C ALA A 159 -0.13 -6.23 17.32
N ASN A 160 -0.11 -7.49 16.89
CA ASN A 160 0.51 -8.59 17.62
C ASN A 160 2.01 -8.73 17.31
N ASP A 161 2.41 -8.44 16.07
CA ASP A 161 3.72 -8.83 15.56
C ASP A 161 4.71 -7.65 15.43
N CYS A 162 4.23 -6.41 15.57
CA CYS A 162 5.05 -5.20 15.43
C CYS A 162 5.15 -4.48 16.79
N PRO A 163 6.14 -4.81 17.64
CA PRO A 163 6.21 -4.31 19.02
C PRO A 163 6.41 -2.79 19.12
N ASN A 164 6.96 -2.17 18.08
CA ASN A 164 7.23 -0.73 18.01
C ASN A 164 6.20 0.02 17.15
N PHE A 165 5.04 -0.59 16.87
CA PHE A 165 3.97 0.07 16.13
C PHE A 165 3.42 1.27 16.91
N SER A 166 3.37 2.42 16.25
CA SER A 166 3.26 3.71 16.92
C SER A 166 2.35 4.74 16.22
N TYR A 167 2.09 4.55 14.93
CA TYR A 167 1.32 5.48 14.10
C TYR A 167 0.37 4.71 13.19
N LEU A 168 -0.93 4.99 13.29
CA LEU A 168 -1.95 4.49 12.37
C LEU A 168 -2.79 5.66 11.85
N GLU A 169 -2.87 5.79 10.53
CA GLU A 169 -3.79 6.70 9.86
C GLU A 169 -4.60 5.95 8.81
N ILE A 170 -5.92 6.07 8.92
CA ILE A 170 -6.90 5.47 8.02
C ILE A 170 -7.80 6.59 7.52
N ASN A 171 -7.87 6.78 6.20
CA ASN A 171 -8.65 7.84 5.59
C ASN A 171 -9.48 7.31 4.40
N GLN A 172 -10.81 7.35 4.50
CA GLN A 172 -11.72 6.96 3.42
C GLN A 172 -11.39 5.57 2.86
N ILE A 173 -11.28 4.56 3.72
CA ILE A 173 -11.03 3.17 3.29
C ILE A 173 -12.32 2.37 3.34
N GLY A 174 -12.50 1.49 2.36
CA GLY A 174 -13.67 0.65 2.22
C GLY A 174 -14.96 1.40 1.89
N ASP A 175 -15.94 0.68 1.33
CA ASP A 175 -17.32 1.16 1.26
C ASP A 175 -17.93 1.14 2.68
N PRO A 176 -18.44 2.28 3.19
CA PRO A 176 -19.00 2.38 4.53
C PRO A 176 -20.05 1.31 4.86
N ASN A 177 -20.82 0.81 3.89
CA ASN A 177 -21.91 -0.14 4.11
C ASN A 177 -21.43 -1.59 4.34
N VAL A 178 -20.19 -1.91 3.97
CA VAL A 178 -19.63 -3.27 4.04
C VAL A 178 -18.32 -3.35 4.79
N CYS A 179 -17.75 -2.20 5.19
CA CYS A 179 -16.45 -2.13 5.80
C CYS A 179 -16.55 -2.27 7.34
N HIS A 180 -15.83 -3.23 7.90
CA HIS A 180 -15.90 -3.64 9.30
C HIS A 180 -14.51 -3.70 9.98
N TYR A 181 -13.54 -2.89 9.54
CA TYR A 181 -12.18 -2.91 10.10
C TYR A 181 -12.08 -2.38 11.54
N MET A 182 -13.13 -1.73 12.07
CA MET A 182 -13.08 -1.07 13.39
C MET A 182 -12.71 -2.04 14.51
N HIS A 183 -13.12 -3.30 14.44
CA HIS A 183 -12.71 -4.32 15.40
C HIS A 183 -11.18 -4.50 15.44
N ASN A 184 -10.53 -4.52 14.27
CA ASN A 184 -9.07 -4.64 14.19
C ASN A 184 -8.35 -3.34 14.61
N VAL A 185 -8.98 -2.18 14.47
CA VAL A 185 -8.46 -0.92 15.01
C VAL A 185 -8.54 -0.89 16.54
N VAL A 186 -9.65 -1.36 17.12
CA VAL A 186 -9.75 -1.54 18.58
C VAL A 186 -8.69 -2.52 19.09
N HIS A 187 -8.43 -3.61 18.36
CA HIS A 187 -7.36 -4.55 18.69
C HIS A 187 -5.97 -3.89 18.66
N ILE A 188 -5.69 -3.01 17.68
CA ILE A 188 -4.47 -2.18 17.65
C ILE A 188 -4.36 -1.31 18.91
N LEU A 189 -5.45 -0.61 19.30
CA LEU A 189 -5.48 0.21 20.51
C LEU A 189 -5.17 -0.60 21.78
N GLN A 190 -5.68 -1.83 21.86
CA GLN A 190 -5.48 -2.70 23.02
C GLN A 190 -4.07 -3.33 23.10
N LYS A 191 -3.42 -3.60 21.96
CA LYS A 191 -2.16 -4.35 21.92
C LYS A 191 -0.93 -3.48 21.66
N SER A 192 -1.04 -2.41 20.89
CA SER A 192 0.10 -1.57 20.50
C SER A 192 0.44 -0.54 21.58
N LYS A 193 1.26 -0.95 22.57
CA LYS A 193 1.66 -0.11 23.72
C LYS A 193 2.37 1.20 23.35
N ASN A 194 2.97 1.27 22.16
CA ASN A 194 3.70 2.43 21.66
C ASN A 194 2.86 3.32 20.72
N LEU A 195 1.58 3.01 20.53
CA LEU A 195 0.67 3.80 19.70
C LEU A 195 0.46 5.17 20.33
N TYR A 196 0.99 6.21 19.69
CA TYR A 196 0.82 7.60 20.12
C TYR A 196 -0.04 8.42 19.15
N PHE A 197 -0.16 7.96 17.90
CA PHE A 197 -0.98 8.61 16.89
C PHE A 197 -1.97 7.63 16.29
N LEU A 198 -3.25 7.98 16.37
CA LEU A 198 -4.34 7.31 15.69
C LEU A 198 -5.22 8.37 15.03
N ARG A 199 -5.43 8.22 13.72
CA ARG A 199 -6.42 8.99 12.99
C ARG A 199 -7.27 8.07 12.15
N ILE A 200 -8.58 8.20 12.30
CA ILE A 200 -9.57 7.51 11.48
C ILE A 200 -10.49 8.58 10.91
N ASN A 201 -10.47 8.74 9.60
CA ASN A 201 -11.30 9.70 8.88
C ASN A 201 -12.18 8.94 7.89
N GLN A 202 -13.40 8.61 8.29
CA GLN A 202 -14.37 7.90 7.48
C GLN A 202 -15.64 8.75 7.34
N THR A 203 -16.27 8.70 6.18
CA THR A 203 -17.53 9.43 5.91
C THR A 203 -18.69 8.92 6.76
N ALA A 204 -18.71 7.62 7.08
CA ALA A 204 -19.65 7.03 8.02
C ALA A 204 -19.01 5.84 8.74
N PHE A 205 -19.29 5.72 10.04
CA PHE A 205 -19.02 4.51 10.81
C PHE A 205 -20.34 3.78 10.99
N TYR A 206 -20.44 2.55 10.49
CA TYR A 206 -21.56 1.70 10.88
C TYR A 206 -21.29 1.16 12.28
N PRO A 207 -22.16 1.45 13.27
CA PRO A 207 -22.03 0.83 14.57
C PRO A 207 -22.15 -0.68 14.41
N MET A 208 -21.14 -1.42 14.89
CA MET A 208 -21.35 -2.82 15.24
C MET A 208 -22.41 -2.81 16.33
N ASN A 209 -23.65 -3.20 16.01
CA ASN A 209 -24.78 -3.19 16.95
C ASN A 209 -24.61 -4.09 18.19
N THR A 210 -23.41 -4.60 18.53
CA THR A 210 -23.23 -5.51 19.69
C THR A 210 -21.82 -5.57 20.31
N CYS A 211 -20.77 -4.92 19.78
CA CYS A 211 -19.39 -5.24 20.23
C CYS A 211 -18.75 -4.28 21.25
N PHE A 212 -19.37 -3.14 21.56
CA PHE A 212 -18.79 -2.17 22.52
C PHE A 212 -19.36 -2.28 23.94
N GLU A 213 -20.39 -3.10 24.18
CA GLU A 213 -21.00 -3.23 25.51
C GLU A 213 -20.17 -4.07 26.51
N SER A 214 -19.04 -4.66 26.11
CA SER A 214 -18.24 -5.52 27.00
C SER A 214 -16.81 -5.04 27.28
N CYS A 215 -16.39 -3.86 26.79
CA CYS A 215 -15.14 -3.24 27.22
C CYS A 215 -15.37 -2.34 28.43
N SER A 216 -15.75 -2.93 29.56
CA SER A 216 -15.52 -2.32 30.86
C SER A 216 -14.01 -2.27 31.10
N ILE A 217 -13.45 -1.06 31.00
CA ILE A 217 -12.09 -0.76 31.43
C ILE A 217 -12.07 -0.92 32.94
N SER A 218 -11.49 -2.02 33.42
CA SER A 218 -11.07 -2.24 34.81
C SER A 218 -9.55 -2.20 34.88
#